data_AF-A0A6G0MCD5-F1
#
_entry.id   AF-A0A6G0MCD5-F1
#
_cell.length_a   1.000
_cell.length_b   1.000
_cell.length_c   1.000
_cell.angle_alpha   90.00
_cell.angle_beta   90.00
_cell.angle_gamma   90.00
#
_symmetry.space_group_name_H-M   'P 1'
#
loop_
_entity.id
_entity.type
_entity.pdbx_description
1 polymer ?
#
loop_
_entity_poly.entity_id
_entity_poly.type
_entity_poly.pdbx_seq_one_letter_code
_entity_poly.pdbx_strand_id
1 'polypeptide(L)'
;MSPGVIDVLTVIPIDEIRSKGIPYVMSIVNTKGAARIWTSFWDYFVRTWMTMFPPSLWNVNTYIEQEMEMQNRTNNPIESYNRRAKKAFGSHPTLVVFVEQAKEEAKRYLELLDDIS
;
A
#
# COMPACT_ATOMS: atom_id res chain seq x y z
N MET A 1 0.41 8.83 -11.01
CA MET A 1 -0.41 8.37 -9.87
C MET A 1 0.35 8.67 -8.60
N SER A 2 -0.32 9.16 -7.56
CA SER A 2 0.32 9.34 -6.26
C SER A 2 0.71 7.96 -5.69
N PRO A 3 1.92 7.79 -5.12
CA PRO A 3 2.28 6.57 -4.39
C PRO A 3 1.26 6.26 -3.29
N GLY A 4 0.95 4.99 -3.04
CA GLY A 4 0.05 4.57 -1.96
C GLY A 4 -1.42 4.29 -2.36
N VAL A 5 -1.83 4.56 -3.60
CA VAL A 5 -3.24 4.37 -4.01
C VAL A 5 -3.58 2.91 -4.30
N ILE A 6 -2.82 2.22 -5.16
CA ILE A 6 -3.05 0.78 -5.47
C ILE A 6 -2.40 -0.12 -4.41
N ASP A 7 -1.33 0.37 -3.76
CA ASP A 7 -0.58 -0.38 -2.75
C ASP A 7 -1.46 -0.80 -1.56
N VAL A 8 -2.55 -0.07 -1.32
CA VAL A 8 -3.59 -0.37 -0.33
C VAL A 8 -4.16 -1.78 -0.44
N LEU A 9 -4.24 -2.32 -1.66
CA LEU A 9 -4.80 -3.64 -1.92
C LEU A 9 -3.93 -4.77 -1.33
N THR A 10 -2.67 -4.45 -0.98
CA THR A 10 -1.73 -5.40 -0.38
C THR A 10 -1.90 -5.56 1.12
N VAL A 11 -2.66 -4.70 1.80
CA VAL A 11 -2.73 -4.67 3.27
C VAL A 11 -4.14 -4.89 3.83
N ILE A 12 -5.17 -4.93 2.98
CA ILE A 12 -6.55 -5.25 3.37
C ILE A 12 -6.84 -6.75 3.33
N PRO A 13 -7.85 -7.24 4.06
CA PRO A 13 -8.30 -8.63 3.97
C PRO A 13 -8.61 -9.04 2.53
N ILE A 14 -8.26 -10.28 2.18
CA ILE A 14 -8.34 -10.77 0.79
C ILE A 14 -9.76 -10.71 0.23
N ASP A 15 -10.75 -11.02 1.06
CA ASP A 15 -12.17 -11.01 0.73
C ASP A 15 -12.72 -9.60 0.49
N GLU A 16 -12.04 -8.58 1.02
CA GLU A 16 -12.39 -7.17 0.86
C GLU A 16 -11.79 -6.52 -0.38
N ILE A 17 -10.78 -7.12 -1.00
CA ILE A 17 -10.08 -6.54 -2.17
C ILE A 17 -11.06 -6.19 -3.29
N ARG A 18 -11.98 -7.10 -3.62
CA ARG A 18 -12.93 -6.91 -4.72
C ARG A 18 -14.09 -5.99 -4.36
N SER A 19 -14.63 -6.16 -3.15
CA SER A 19 -15.88 -5.53 -2.72
C SER A 19 -15.66 -4.12 -2.19
N LYS A 20 -14.50 -3.84 -1.59
CA LYS A 20 -14.16 -2.55 -0.96
C LYS A 20 -12.93 -1.90 -1.58
N GLY A 21 -11.83 -2.64 -1.71
CA GLY A 21 -10.53 -2.11 -2.15
C GLY A 21 -10.55 -1.52 -3.56
N ILE A 22 -11.00 -2.28 -4.57
CA ILE A 22 -11.08 -1.80 -5.96
C ILE A 22 -12.03 -0.59 -6.08
N PRO A 23 -13.26 -0.60 -5.53
CA PRO A 23 -14.12 0.57 -5.51
C PRO A 23 -13.49 1.80 -4.85
N TYR A 24 -12.82 1.63 -3.71
CA TYR A 24 -12.10 2.71 -3.02
C TYR A 24 -11.03 3.32 -3.94
N VAL A 25 -10.17 2.48 -4.53
CA VAL A 25 -9.15 2.96 -5.48
C VAL A 25 -9.81 3.73 -6.62
N MET A 26 -10.86 3.18 -7.24
CA MET A 26 -11.59 3.83 -8.33
C MET A 26 -12.21 5.18 -7.94
N SER A 27 -12.58 5.37 -6.68
CA SER A 27 -13.13 6.64 -6.19
C SER A 27 -12.08 7.75 -6.11
N ILE A 28 -10.80 7.38 -5.90
CA ILE A 28 -9.68 8.31 -5.71
C ILE A 28 -8.98 8.60 -7.04
N VAL A 29 -8.84 7.62 -7.93
CA VAL A 29 -8.32 7.89 -9.27
C VAL A 29 -9.37 8.58 -10.12
N ASN A 30 -9.00 9.72 -10.70
CA ASN A 30 -9.84 10.40 -11.67
C ASN A 30 -10.01 9.53 -12.93
N THR A 31 -11.21 8.98 -13.11
CA THR A 31 -11.57 8.11 -14.24
C THR A 31 -12.19 8.88 -15.42
N LYS A 32 -12.37 10.21 -15.31
CA LYS A 32 -13.01 11.01 -16.37
C LYS A 32 -12.23 10.89 -17.69
N GLY A 33 -12.92 10.47 -18.74
CA GLY A 33 -12.35 10.26 -20.07
C GLY A 33 -11.55 8.95 -20.26
N ALA A 34 -11.35 8.17 -19.19
CA ALA A 34 -10.52 6.96 -19.21
C ALA A 34 -11.23 5.71 -18.66
N ALA A 35 -12.56 5.74 -18.50
CA ALA A 35 -13.35 4.66 -17.90
C ALA A 35 -13.02 3.27 -18.50
N ARG A 36 -12.96 3.17 -19.83
CA ARG A 36 -12.65 1.91 -20.53
C ARG A 36 -11.25 1.37 -20.20
N ILE A 37 -10.26 2.25 -20.05
CA ILE A 37 -8.89 1.86 -19.68
C ILE A 37 -8.89 1.30 -18.25
N TRP A 38 -9.58 1.96 -17.33
CA TRP A 38 -9.70 1.50 -15.95
C TRP A 38 -10.45 0.17 -15.84
N THR A 39 -11.53 -0.03 -16.59
CA THR A 39 -12.21 -1.33 -16.65
C THR A 39 -11.26 -2.42 -17.13
N SER A 40 -10.55 -2.19 -18.26
CA SER A 40 -9.59 -3.18 -18.78
C SER A 40 -8.42 -3.44 -17.83
N PHE A 41 -7.97 -2.42 -17.10
CA PHE A 41 -6.95 -2.56 -16.06
C PHE A 41 -7.46 -3.46 -14.92
N TRP A 42 -8.67 -3.25 -14.42
CA TRP A 42 -9.22 -4.05 -13.33
C TRP A 42 -9.53 -5.49 -13.74
N ASP A 43 -10.00 -5.70 -14.98
CA ASP A 43 -10.17 -7.05 -15.55
C ASP A 43 -8.83 -7.78 -15.60
N TYR A 44 -7.78 -7.10 -16.08
CA TYR A 44 -6.43 -7.64 -16.09
C TYR A 44 -5.91 -7.89 -14.66
N PHE A 45 -6.12 -6.94 -13.74
CA PHE A 45 -5.67 -7.03 -12.36
C PHE A 45 -6.31 -8.24 -11.68
N VAL A 46 -7.62 -8.40 -11.82
CA VAL A 46 -8.34 -9.56 -11.30
C VAL A 46 -7.79 -10.86 -11.87
N ARG A 47 -7.67 -10.97 -13.20
CA ARG A 47 -7.20 -12.20 -13.83
C ARG A 47 -5.78 -12.56 -13.41
N THR A 48 -4.92 -11.56 -13.25
CA THR A 48 -3.49 -11.74 -12.98
C THR A 48 -3.21 -11.87 -11.48
N TRP A 49 -3.67 -10.91 -10.68
CA TRP A 49 -3.33 -10.76 -9.26
C TRP A 49 -4.37 -11.33 -8.30
N MET A 50 -5.58 -11.68 -8.76
CA MET A 50 -6.54 -12.41 -7.93
C MET A 50 -6.65 -13.89 -8.30
N THR A 51 -6.19 -14.30 -9.49
CA THR A 51 -6.33 -15.68 -9.99
C THR A 51 -4.99 -16.32 -10.34
N MET A 52 -4.20 -15.75 -11.26
CA MET A 52 -2.90 -16.35 -11.66
C MET A 52 -1.85 -16.30 -10.54
N PHE A 53 -1.79 -15.19 -9.82
CA PHE A 53 -0.96 -14.99 -8.63
C PHE A 53 -1.90 -14.72 -7.44
N PRO A 54 -2.38 -15.76 -6.74
CA PRO A 54 -3.37 -15.60 -5.68
C PRO A 54 -2.93 -14.59 -4.61
N PRO A 55 -3.87 -13.84 -4.00
CA PRO A 55 -3.56 -12.84 -2.98
C PRO A 55 -2.77 -13.38 -1.80
N SER A 56 -2.92 -14.66 -1.44
CA SER A 56 -2.09 -15.31 -0.41
C SER A 56 -0.57 -15.26 -0.68
N LEU A 57 -0.14 -15.00 -1.91
CA LEU A 57 1.28 -14.89 -2.28
C LEU A 57 1.86 -13.49 -2.08
N TRP A 58 1.02 -12.45 -2.06
CA TRP A 58 1.49 -11.05 -2.11
C TRP A 58 0.80 -10.12 -1.11
N ASN A 59 -0.33 -10.53 -0.54
CA ASN A 59 -1.06 -9.76 0.44
C ASN A 59 -0.39 -9.90 1.81
N VAL A 60 -0.04 -8.78 2.43
CA VAL A 60 0.64 -8.68 3.72
C VAL A 60 -0.32 -8.99 4.87
N ASN A 61 -1.61 -8.67 4.72
CA ASN A 61 -2.65 -8.93 5.73
C ASN A 61 -2.72 -10.42 6.08
N THR A 62 -2.59 -11.32 5.10
CA THR A 62 -2.56 -12.77 5.37
C THR A 62 -1.43 -13.21 6.28
N TYR A 63 -0.28 -12.54 6.26
CA TYR A 63 0.84 -12.87 7.14
C TYR A 63 0.55 -12.42 8.59
N ILE A 64 -0.18 -11.31 8.74
CA ILE A 64 -0.63 -10.81 10.04
C ILE A 64 -1.67 -11.76 10.64
N GLU A 65 -2.68 -12.14 9.87
CA GLU A 65 -3.75 -13.05 10.34
C GLU A 65 -3.23 -14.45 10.69
N GLN A 66 -2.21 -14.94 9.97
CA GLN A 66 -1.65 -16.27 10.17
C GLN A 66 -0.46 -16.31 11.15
N GLU A 67 -0.15 -15.19 11.81
CA GLU A 67 1.05 -15.00 12.66
C GLU A 67 2.34 -15.49 11.99
N MET A 68 2.39 -15.45 10.65
CA MET A 68 3.54 -15.94 9.90
C MET A 68 4.66 -14.91 9.97
N GLU A 69 5.86 -15.37 10.31
CA GLU A 69 7.06 -14.53 10.27
C GLU A 69 7.27 -14.01 8.84
N MET A 70 7.15 -12.69 8.67
CA MET A 70 7.40 -12.05 7.39
C MET A 70 8.89 -12.08 7.06
N GLN A 71 9.31 -13.08 6.31
CA GLN A 71 10.65 -13.13 5.75
C GLN A 71 10.70 -12.26 4.49
N ASN A 72 11.36 -11.11 4.60
CA ASN A 72 11.63 -10.25 3.45
C ASN A 72 12.48 -11.01 2.42
N ARG A 73 11.86 -11.44 1.31
CA ARG A 73 12.55 -12.12 0.20
C ARG A 73 13.60 -11.24 -0.49
N THR A 74 13.44 -9.92 -0.39
CA THR A 74 14.39 -8.91 -0.88
C THR A 74 14.36 -7.71 0.07
N ASN A 75 15.48 -6.97 0.18
CA ASN A 75 15.54 -5.76 1.00
C ASN A 75 14.81 -4.55 0.36
N ASN A 76 14.19 -4.71 -0.82
CA ASN A 76 13.54 -3.62 -1.56
C ASN A 76 12.52 -2.81 -0.72
N PRO A 77 11.63 -3.43 0.09
CA PRO A 77 10.72 -2.67 0.93
C PRO A 77 11.44 -1.84 2.00
N ILE A 78 12.45 -2.44 2.64
CA ILE A 78 13.29 -1.77 3.65
C ILE A 78 14.09 -0.64 3.01
N GLU A 79 14.69 -0.86 1.84
CA GLU A 79 15.45 0.16 1.11
C GLU A 79 14.55 1.29 0.61
N SER A 80 13.32 0.98 0.18
CA SER A 80 12.31 1.97 -0.20
C SER A 80 11.89 2.83 1.00
N TYR A 81 11.65 2.20 2.16
CA TYR A 81 11.38 2.90 3.41
C TYR A 81 12.59 3.77 3.81
N ASN A 82 13.79 3.20 3.88
CA ASN A 82 15.01 3.91 4.27
C ASN A 82 15.29 5.14 3.37
N ARG A 83 14.98 5.05 2.07
CA ARG A 83 15.11 6.18 1.13
C ARG A 83 14.09 7.29 1.42
N ARG A 84 12.83 6.93 1.72
CA ARG A 84 11.78 7.88 2.10
C ARG A 84 12.09 8.53 3.45
N ALA A 85 12.41 7.72 4.45
CA ALA A 85 12.87 8.14 5.76
C ALA A 85 14.05 9.10 5.64
N LYS A 86 15.11 8.76 4.89
CA LYS A 86 16.26 9.65 4.66
C LYS A 86 15.87 10.96 3.97
N LYS A 87 14.89 10.95 3.06
CA LYS A 87 14.37 12.16 2.42
C LYS A 87 13.58 13.04 3.40
N ALA A 88 12.80 12.43 4.29
CA ALA A 88 12.05 13.14 5.33
C ALA A 88 13.00 13.73 6.38
N PHE A 89 13.87 12.89 6.96
CA PHE A 89 14.81 13.22 8.04
C PHE A 89 15.94 14.16 7.64
N GLY A 90 16.27 14.24 6.35
CA GLY A 90 17.43 15.00 5.88
C GLY A 90 18.76 14.39 6.33
N SER A 91 19.86 15.09 6.05
CA SER A 91 21.20 14.65 6.43
C SER A 91 21.56 15.21 7.80
N HIS A 92 21.73 14.33 8.79
CA HIS A 92 22.11 14.68 10.17
C HIS A 92 21.15 15.66 10.88
N PRO A 93 19.86 15.30 11.06
CA PRO A 93 18.94 16.13 11.82
C PRO A 93 19.35 16.20 13.30
N THR A 94 18.93 17.28 13.98
CA THR A 94 18.95 17.30 15.45
C THR A 94 17.93 16.30 15.99
N LEU A 95 18.12 15.86 17.24
CA LEU A 95 17.22 14.88 17.86
C LEU A 95 15.75 15.35 17.86
N VAL A 96 15.52 16.65 18.09
CA VAL A 96 14.18 17.24 18.08
C VAL A 96 13.53 17.13 16.71
N VAL A 97 14.24 17.53 15.65
CA VAL A 97 13.75 17.47 14.27
C VAL A 97 13.47 16.02 13.85
N PHE A 98 14.35 15.10 14.24
CA PHE A 98 14.15 13.67 13.97
C PHE A 98 12.86 13.15 14.63
N VAL A 99 12.65 13.45 15.91
CA VAL A 99 11.46 12.97 16.66
C VAL A 99 10.17 13.56 16.10
N GLU A 100 10.15 14.84 15.74
CA GLU A 100 8.98 15.47 15.13
C GLU A 100 8.61 14.81 13.80
N GLN A 101 9.59 14.60 12.92
CA GLN A 101 9.33 13.99 11.62
C GLN A 101 8.96 12.51 11.72
N ALA A 102 9.51 11.78 12.70
CA ALA A 102 9.10 10.41 12.96
C ALA A 102 7.64 10.31 13.41
N LYS A 103 7.15 11.27 14.22
CA LYS A 103 5.74 11.34 14.62
C LYS A 103 4.82 11.63 13.44
N GLU A 104 5.19 12.56 12.57
CA GLU A 104 4.41 12.87 11.36
C GLU A 104 4.33 11.66 10.41
N GLU A 105 5.44 10.94 10.21
CA GLU A 105 5.45 9.74 9.39
C GLU A 105 4.55 8.65 9.99
N ALA A 106 4.58 8.45 11.31
CA ALA A 106 3.69 7.52 12.00
C ALA A 106 2.21 7.92 11.88
N LYS A 107 1.89 9.21 12.06
CA LYS A 107 0.52 9.74 11.91
C LYS A 107 -0.02 9.47 10.51
N ARG A 108 0.77 9.72 9.48
CA ARG A 108 0.42 9.43 8.07
C ARG A 108 0.06 7.97 7.85
N TYR A 109 0.80 7.04 8.47
CA TYR A 109 0.50 5.61 8.37
C TYR A 109 -0.80 5.24 9.10
N LEU A 110 -1.07 5.83 10.26
CA LEU A 110 -2.32 5.61 11.00
C LEU A 110 -3.53 6.16 10.25
N GLU A 111 -3.44 7.37 9.68
CA GLU A 111 -4.50 7.96 8.85
C GLU A 111 -4.78 7.11 7.60
N LEU A 112 -3.72 6.64 6.93
CA LEU A 112 -3.87 5.74 5.80
C LEU A 112 -4.60 4.45 6.20
N LEU A 113 -4.34 3.89 7.39
CA LEU A 113 -5.03 2.69 7.88
C LEU A 113 -6.49 2.95 8.25
N ASP A 114 -6.82 4.12 8.79
CA ASP A 114 -8.18 4.50 9.17
C ASP A 114 -9.06 4.75 7.93
N ASP A 115 -8.53 5.43 6.91
CA ASP A 115 -9.22 5.68 5.62
C ASP A 115 -9.57 4.41 4.83
N ILE A 116 -9.03 3.26 5.23
CA ILE A 116 -9.23 1.94 4.60
C ILE A 116 -10.35 1.12 5.28
N SER A 117 -10.66 1.39 6.55
CA SER A 117 -11.72 0.71 7.32
C SER A 117 -13.12 1.17 6.91
#